data_AF-A0A5J4VLL2-F1
#
_entry.id   AF-A0A5J4VLL2-F1
#
_cell.length_a   1.000
_cell.length_b   1.000
_cell.length_c   1.000
_cell.angle_alpha   90.00
_cell.angle_beta   90.00
_cell.angle_gamma   90.00
#
_symmetry.space_group_name_H-M   'P 1'
#
loop_
_entity.id
_entity.type
_entity.pdbx_description
1 polymer ?
#
loop_
_entity_poly.entity_id
_entity_poly.type
_entity_poly.pdbx_seq_one_letter_code
_entity_poly.pdbx_strand_id
1 'polypeptide(L)' 'MLAQLPGISSVAAECIASIYPTPFVLFQALQKIRSEDERINLFKSIRIGSKVMSLKVAKQLADFFE' A
#
# COMPACT_ATOMS: atom_id res chain seq x y z
N MET A 1 -3.14 3.33 -11.77
CA MET A 1 -3.78 2.17 -11.14
C MET A 1 -4.04 2.41 -9.65
N LEU A 2 -3.03 2.58 -8.79
CA LEU A 2 -3.26 2.82 -7.35
C LEU A 2 -4.05 4.10 -7.03
N ALA A 3 -3.78 5.21 -7.73
CA ALA A 3 -4.54 6.47 -7.58
C ALA A 3 -5.98 6.39 -8.09
N GLN A 4 -6.37 5.30 -8.77
CA GLN A 4 -7.74 5.07 -9.21
C GLN A 4 -8.56 4.31 -8.14
N LEU A 5 -7.92 3.84 -7.06
CA LEU A 5 -8.60 3.19 -5.97
C LEU A 5 -9.39 4.22 -5.13
N PRO A 6 -10.68 3.98 -4.85
CA PRO A 6 -11.49 4.90 -4.07
C PRO A 6 -10.89 5.18 -2.68
N GLY A 7 -10.63 6.45 -2.38
CA GLY A 7 -10.07 6.87 -1.10
C GLY A 7 -8.55 6.90 -1.03
N ILE A 8 -7.84 6.58 -2.12
CA ILE A 8 -6.39 6.72 -2.22
C ILE A 8 -6.05 8.05 -2.88
N SER A 9 -5.32 8.90 -2.17
CA SER A 9 -4.83 10.16 -2.74
C SER A 9 -3.71 9.92 -3.75
N SER A 10 -3.52 10.84 -4.68
CA SER A 10 -2.39 10.83 -5.62
C SER A 10 -1.05 10.73 -4.89
N VAL A 11 -0.90 11.48 -3.79
CA VAL A 11 0.31 11.48 -2.95
C VAL A 11 0.55 10.09 -2.32
N ALA A 12 -0.49 9.41 -1.84
CA ALA A 12 -0.36 8.06 -1.30
C ALA A 12 0.10 7.07 -2.39
N ALA A 13 -0.48 7.17 -3.59
CA ALA A 13 -0.09 6.35 -4.72
C ALA A 13 1.35 6.60 -5.16
N GLU A 14 1.80 7.85 -5.18
CA GLU A 14 3.18 8.24 -5.48
C GLU A 14 4.16 7.71 -4.41
N CYS A 15 3.82 7.81 -3.13
CA CYS A 15 4.64 7.25 -2.06
C CYS A 15 4.79 5.72 -2.20
N ILE A 16 3.70 5.01 -2.51
CA ILE A 16 3.77 3.56 -2.75
C ILE A 16 4.62 3.27 -3.99
N ALA A 17 4.44 4.02 -5.08
CA ALA A 17 5.22 3.86 -6.30
C ALA A 17 6.71 4.19 -6.10
N SER A 18 7.06 5.08 -5.17
CA SER A 18 8.46 5.39 -4.86
C SER A 18 9.19 4.22 -4.16
N ILE A 19 8.46 3.41 -3.40
CA ILE A 19 9.00 2.23 -2.69
C ILE A 19 8.91 0.99 -3.59
N TYR A 20 7.81 0.87 -4.31
CA TYR A 20 7.50 -0.22 -5.22
C TYR A 20 7.34 0.34 -6.64
N PRO A 21 8.45 0.53 -7.38
CA PRO A 21 8.46 1.22 -8.67
C PRO A 21 7.63 0.52 -9.75
N THR A 22 7.34 -0.77 -9.55
CA THR A 22 6.45 -1.51 -10.43
C THR A 22 5.41 -2.29 -9.63
N PRO A 23 4.21 -2.51 -10.20
CA PRO A 23 3.19 -3.37 -9.58
C PRO A 23 3.69 -4.78 -9.29
N PHE A 24 4.61 -5.30 -10.12
CA PHE A 24 5.20 -6.62 -9.95
C PHE A 24 6.03 -6.73 -8.66
N VAL A 25 6.84 -5.72 -8.35
CA VAL A 25 7.66 -5.71 -7.12
C VAL A 25 6.76 -5.62 -5.88
N LEU A 26 5.70 -4.80 -5.93
CA LEU A 26 4.70 -4.74 -4.86
C LEU A 26 4.02 -6.10 -4.67
N PHE A 27 3.59 -6.73 -5.77
CA PHE A 27 2.95 -8.04 -5.73
C PHE A 27 3.88 -9.11 -5.15
N GLN A 28 5.16 -9.15 -5.57
CA GLN A 28 6.14 -10.07 -5.00
C GLN A 28 6.39 -9.83 -3.50
N ALA A 29 6.36 -8.58 -3.04
CA ALA A 29 6.49 -8.26 -1.63
C ALA A 29 5.29 -8.79 -0.82
N LEU A 30 4.08 -8.62 -1.35
CA LEU A 30 2.85 -9.08 -0.71
C LEU A 30 2.71 -10.61 -0.71
N GLN A 31 3.15 -11.30 -1.78
CA GLN A 31 3.14 -12.76 -1.87
C GLN A 31 4.02 -13.45 -0.81
N LYS A 32 5.01 -12.74 -0.26
CA LYS A 32 5.85 -13.25 0.84
C LYS A 32 5.17 -13.16 2.20
N ILE A 33 4.08 -12.41 2.30
CA ILE A 33 3.37 -12.14 3.55
C ILE A 33 2.13 -13.03 3.60
N ARG A 34 2.05 -13.86 4.65
CA ARG A 34 0.93 -14.80 4.83
C ARG A 34 -0.18 -14.27 5.75
N SER A 35 0.12 -13.24 6.55
CA SER A 35 -0.83 -12.64 7.47
C SER A 35 -1.45 -11.37 6.88
N GLU A 36 -2.78 -11.27 6.93
CA GLU A 36 -3.50 -10.04 6.56
C GLU A 36 -2.97 -8.85 7.36
N ASP A 37 -2.78 -9.02 8.68
CA ASP A 37 -2.27 -7.96 9.56
C ASP A 37 -0.87 -7.48 9.13
N GLU A 38 -0.01 -8.39 8.66
CA GLU A 38 1.32 -8.02 8.16
C GLU A 38 1.24 -7.27 6.82
N ARG A 39 0.30 -7.63 5.93
CA ARG A 39 0.06 -6.88 4.67
C ARG A 39 -0.44 -5.48 4.97
N ILE A 40 -1.38 -5.34 5.89
CA ILE A 40 -1.90 -4.04 6.34
C ILE A 40 -0.77 -3.23 6.97
N ASN A 41 0.05 -3.83 7.84
CA ASN A 41 1.17 -3.16 8.48
C ASN A 41 2.24 -2.69 7.48
N LEU A 42 2.47 -3.44 6.40
CA LEU A 42 3.35 -3.04 5.31
C LEU A 42 2.90 -1.70 4.71
N PHE A 43 1.63 -1.57 4.32
CA PHE A 43 1.11 -0.29 3.80
C PHE A 43 1.05 0.82 4.85
N LYS A 44 0.70 0.47 6.10
CA LYS A 44 0.68 1.43 7.22
C LYS A 44 2.07 2.00 7.53
N SER A 45 3.13 1.24 7.29
CA SER A 45 4.51 1.69 7.50
C SER A 45 4.97 2.75 6.49
N ILE A 46 4.28 2.87 5.36
CA ILE A 46 4.59 3.86 4.33
C ILE A 46 4.25 5.26 4.84
N ARG A 47 5.26 6.14 4.83
CA ARG A 47 5.11 7.55 5.19
C ARG A 47 4.66 8.37 3.99
N ILE A 48 3.65 9.19 4.21
CA ILE A 48 3.14 10.21 3.30
C ILE A 48 3.50 11.57 3.93
N GLY A 49 4.67 12.10 3.56
CA GLY A 49 5.26 13.26 4.23
C GLY A 49 5.58 12.97 5.71
N SER A 50 5.01 13.75 6.64
CA SER A 50 5.18 13.57 8.09
C SER A 50 4.19 12.58 8.73
N LYS A 51 3.22 12.08 7.96
CA LYS A 51 2.16 11.18 8.45
C LYS A 51 2.35 9.76 7.93
N VAL A 52 1.91 8.77 8.71
CA VAL A 52 1.78 7.39 8.22
C VAL A 52 0.44 7.21 7.51
N MET A 53 0.36 6.22 6.63
CA MET A 53 -0.88 5.86 5.96
C MET A 53 -1.96 5.46 6.98
N SER A 54 -3.20 5.92 6.75
CA SER A 54 -4.30 5.57 7.64
C SER A 54 -4.59 4.06 7.59
N LEU A 55 -5.03 3.48 8.70
CA LEU A 55 -5.39 2.06 8.78
C LEU A 55 -6.44 1.67 7.72
N LYS A 56 -7.42 2.55 7.49
CA LYS A 56 -8.47 2.33 6.49
C LYS A 56 -7.89 2.17 5.07
N VAL A 57 -6.99 3.06 4.68
CA VAL A 57 -6.35 3.01 3.35
C VAL A 57 -5.41 1.81 3.25
N ALA A 58 -4.65 1.52 4.29
CA ALA A 58 -3.75 0.37 4.33
C ALA A 58 -4.51 -0.97 4.20
N LYS A 59 -5.67 -1.09 4.86
CA LYS A 59 -6.56 -2.25 4.71
C LYS A 59 -7.15 -2.35 3.31
N GLN A 60 -7.68 -1.25 2.76
CA GLN A 60 -8.18 -1.24 1.37
C GLN A 60 -7.10 -1.66 0.35
N LEU A 61 -5.84 -1.28 0.57
CA LEU A 61 -4.73 -1.71 -0.27
C LEU A 61 -4.42 -3.19 -0.09
N ALA A 62 -4.36 -3.69 1.14
CA ALA A 62 -4.14 -5.10 1.42
C ALA A 62 -5.21 -5.98 0.77
N ASP A 63 -6.48 -5.60 0.91
CA ASP A 63 -7.63 -6.31 0.35
C ASP A 63 -7.63 -6.28 -1.20
N PHE A 64 -7.11 -5.22 -1.83
CA PHE A 64 -7.06 -5.10 -3.30
C PHE A 64 -6.05 -6.06 -3.96
N PHE A 65 -5.01 -6.46 -3.22
CA PHE A 65 -3.92 -7.30 -3.74
C PHE A 65 -4.03 -8.78 -3.33
N GLU A 66 -5.04 -9.13 -2.53
CA GLU A 66 -5.47 -10.51 -2.29
C GLU A 66 -6.30 -11.04 -3.46
#